data_AF-A0A3M7NPC8-F1
#
_entry.id   AF-A0A3M7NPC8-F1
#
_cell.length_a   1.000
_cell.length_b   1.000
_cell.length_c   1.000
_cell.angle_alpha   90.00
_cell.angle_beta   90.00
_cell.angle_gamma   90.00
#
_symmetry.space_group_name_H-M   'P 1'
#
loop_
_entity.id
_entity.type
_entity.pdbx_description
1 polymer ?
#
loop_
_entity_poly.entity_id
_entity_poly.type
_entity_poly.pdbx_seq_one_letter_code
_entity_poly.pdbx_strand_id
1 'polypeptide(L)'
;MHVVRRPRHHNQQPEELDQKRIAEENQSKEFMAWYRRVEKVEKLVEREGWIDGKGDVESRTLTLKPNLVYWSKNCQSRSWREGHKFECKIFGGLHPRILPSIVRAVVQILKLRSSGHIEERRWQDFLSLESHEQDLLNAGGGERCQDIYLMSKAAQKYSGTKEPLELFSNHSASRSTLSRRCSTTAASPTVKSKSTPILGSISIDILRPISEGDELTISYIDNTQPRARRQADLAARYFFTCTCSRCSRGSKTPFDRMLVSAESAEASKAKAHATNVLDASLSREQNQNHSSLIPAMSSALSQLAQSRTFPIHRYPGAQLRLQLVLALIEAGNWRDATLQSAIIVYRIDPVLYPKQHHHPRDRKGMEERLTKMWNEVIDTALKREQIGFWN
;
A
#
# COMPACT_ATOMS: atom_id res chain seq x y z
N MET A 1 35.09 14.54 11.81
CA MET A 1 35.17 13.08 12.01
C MET A 1 34.91 12.76 13.48
N HIS A 2 33.66 12.54 13.87
CA HIS A 2 33.34 11.86 15.12
C HIS A 2 32.92 10.45 14.75
N VAL A 3 33.88 9.54 14.88
CA VAL A 3 33.66 8.10 14.75
C VAL A 3 32.84 7.70 15.98
N VAL A 4 31.53 7.46 15.79
CA VAL A 4 30.79 6.64 16.75
C VAL A 4 31.33 5.23 16.57
N ARG A 5 32.35 4.89 17.37
CA ARG A 5 32.82 3.52 17.50
C ARG A 5 31.62 2.71 17.98
N ARG A 6 31.14 1.76 17.16
CA ARG A 6 30.38 0.63 17.69
C ARG A 6 31.19 0.06 18.86
N PRO A 7 30.57 -0.27 20.00
CA PRO A 7 31.27 -0.99 21.04
C PRO A 7 31.92 -2.21 20.39
N ARG A 8 33.21 -2.43 20.65
CA ARG A 8 33.85 -3.69 20.27
C ARG A 8 32.96 -4.79 20.84
N HIS A 9 32.49 -5.70 20.00
CA HIS A 9 31.89 -6.93 20.47
C HIS A 9 32.88 -7.54 21.44
N HIS A 10 32.57 -7.46 22.73
CA HIS A 10 33.14 -8.36 23.71
C HIS A 10 32.83 -9.75 23.19
N ASN A 11 33.86 -10.59 23.17
CA ASN A 11 33.76 -12.02 22.95
C ASN A 11 32.53 -12.52 23.73
N GLN A 12 31.41 -12.78 23.03
CA GLN A 12 30.20 -13.27 23.70
C GLN A 12 30.61 -14.56 24.37
N GLN A 13 30.47 -14.60 25.69
CA GLN A 13 30.83 -15.80 26.43
C GLN A 13 30.03 -16.98 25.85
N PRO A 14 30.61 -18.19 25.77
CA PRO A 14 29.96 -19.36 25.17
C PRO A 14 28.51 -19.57 25.64
N GLU A 15 28.21 -19.19 26.88
CA GLU A 15 26.86 -19.24 27.47
C GLU A 15 25.83 -18.31 26.82
N GLU A 16 26.20 -17.12 26.32
CA GLU A 16 25.26 -16.19 25.66
C GLU A 16 24.87 -16.67 24.26
N LEU A 17 25.83 -17.28 23.54
CA LEU A 17 25.59 -17.93 22.25
C LEU A 17 24.78 -19.21 22.40
N ASP A 18 25.04 -20.00 23.45
CA ASP A 18 24.24 -21.19 23.77
C ASP A 18 22.83 -20.81 24.21
N GLN A 19 22.64 -19.74 25.00
CA GLN A 19 21.30 -19.23 25.34
C GLN A 19 20.53 -18.74 24.11
N LYS A 20 21.21 -18.06 23.18
CA LYS A 20 20.58 -17.64 21.92
C LYS A 20 20.21 -18.83 21.04
N ARG A 21 21.07 -19.85 20.95
CA ARG A 21 20.78 -21.11 20.22
C ARG A 21 19.63 -21.89 20.88
N ILE A 22 19.58 -21.93 22.21
CA ILE A 22 18.48 -22.56 22.97
C ILE A 22 17.17 -21.78 22.77
N ALA A 23 17.22 -20.45 22.71
CA ALA A 23 16.06 -19.61 22.41
C ALA A 23 15.55 -19.83 20.97
N GLU A 24 16.46 -19.88 19.99
CA GLU A 24 16.15 -20.19 18.59
C GLU A 24 15.59 -21.63 18.43
N GLU A 25 16.16 -22.61 19.14
CA GLU A 25 15.64 -23.99 19.17
C GLU A 25 14.26 -24.08 19.85
N ASN A 26 14.03 -23.32 20.92
CA ASN A 26 12.72 -23.30 21.59
C ASN A 26 11.67 -22.58 20.75
N GLN A 27 12.02 -21.51 20.05
CA GLN A 27 11.16 -20.84 19.06
C GLN A 27 10.80 -21.78 17.91
N SER A 28 11.77 -22.53 17.37
CA SER A 28 11.52 -23.55 16.34
C SER A 28 10.61 -24.68 16.87
N LYS A 29 10.78 -25.11 18.12
CA LYS A 29 9.90 -26.13 18.75
C LYS A 29 8.47 -25.63 18.94
N GLU A 30 8.28 -24.37 19.34
CA GLU A 30 6.95 -23.76 19.49
C GLU A 30 6.25 -23.61 18.14
N PHE A 31 6.98 -23.14 17.12
CA PHE A 31 6.49 -23.09 15.74
C PHE A 31 6.08 -24.48 15.25
N MET A 32 6.90 -25.51 15.46
CA MET A 32 6.61 -26.89 15.05
C MET A 32 5.48 -27.55 15.87
N ALA A 33 5.27 -27.13 17.13
CA ALA A 33 4.13 -27.56 17.94
C ALA A 33 2.82 -26.90 17.49
N TRP A 34 2.87 -25.63 17.08
CA TRP A 34 1.75 -24.95 16.42
C TRP A 34 1.44 -25.56 15.06
N TYR A 35 2.45 -25.79 14.21
CA TYR A 35 2.35 -26.44 12.90
C TYR A 35 1.59 -27.79 12.96
N ARG A 36 1.96 -28.66 13.90
CA ARG A 36 1.31 -29.97 14.12
C ARG A 36 -0.17 -29.85 14.55
N ARG A 37 -0.55 -28.78 15.25
CA ARG A 37 -1.95 -28.51 15.60
C ARG A 37 -2.77 -28.11 14.37
N VAL A 38 -2.20 -27.31 13.48
CA VAL A 38 -2.88 -26.87 12.25
C VAL A 38 -2.96 -28.00 11.20
N GLU A 39 -1.96 -28.88 11.10
CA GLU A 39 -2.02 -30.09 10.26
C GLU A 39 -3.20 -31.01 10.65
N LYS A 40 -3.56 -31.05 11.94
CA LYS A 40 -4.72 -31.79 12.45
C LYS A 40 -6.05 -31.21 11.96
N VAL A 41 -6.12 -29.88 11.82
CA VAL A 41 -7.28 -29.16 11.28
C VAL A 41 -7.39 -29.34 9.75
N GLU A 42 -6.27 -29.42 9.05
CA GLU A 42 -6.25 -29.74 7.62
C GLU A 42 -6.87 -31.11 7.31
N LYS A 43 -6.45 -32.16 8.04
CA LYS A 43 -7.00 -33.52 7.84
C LYS A 43 -8.50 -33.59 8.15
N LEU A 44 -9.01 -32.67 8.96
CA LEU A 44 -10.44 -32.48 9.21
C LEU A 44 -11.14 -31.81 8.01
N VAL A 45 -10.56 -30.75 7.44
CA VAL A 45 -11.12 -30.03 6.28
C VAL A 45 -11.07 -30.87 4.99
N GLU A 46 -10.01 -31.65 4.78
CA GLU A 46 -9.91 -32.58 3.65
C GLU A 46 -10.95 -33.71 3.70
N ARG A 47 -11.40 -34.09 4.91
CA ARG A 47 -12.40 -35.14 5.14
C ARG A 47 -13.84 -34.62 5.01
N GLU A 48 -14.11 -33.39 5.46
CA GLU A 48 -15.48 -32.85 5.57
C GLU A 48 -15.94 -32.09 4.30
N GLY A 49 -15.03 -31.71 3.40
CA GLY A 49 -15.37 -31.01 2.15
C GLY A 49 -15.80 -29.54 2.37
N TRP A 50 -15.27 -28.64 1.56
CA TRP A 50 -15.56 -27.20 1.66
C TRP A 50 -16.90 -26.86 0.98
N ILE A 51 -17.78 -26.08 1.62
CA ILE A 51 -19.02 -25.56 1.04
C ILE A 51 -18.77 -24.14 0.55
N ASP A 52 -18.85 -23.90 -0.76
CA ASP A 52 -18.79 -22.56 -1.36
C ASP A 52 -20.11 -22.19 -2.05
N GLY A 53 -20.62 -21.02 -1.69
CA GLY A 53 -21.76 -20.34 -2.32
C GLY A 53 -21.41 -19.76 -3.70
N LYS A 54 -22.35 -19.90 -4.62
CA LYS A 54 -22.27 -19.65 -6.08
C LYS A 54 -22.09 -18.18 -6.50
N GLY A 55 -21.59 -18.00 -7.74
CA GLY A 55 -21.96 -16.89 -8.63
C GLY A 55 -21.01 -16.66 -9.82
N ASP A 56 -21.31 -17.22 -10.99
CA ASP A 56 -20.57 -17.03 -12.27
C ASP A 56 -21.01 -15.75 -13.02
N VAL A 57 -20.08 -15.05 -13.68
CA VAL A 57 -20.36 -14.09 -14.77
C VAL A 57 -19.24 -14.12 -15.82
N GLU A 58 -19.60 -14.32 -17.09
CA GLU A 58 -18.70 -14.31 -18.26
C GLU A 58 -18.52 -12.90 -18.87
N SER A 59 -17.34 -12.60 -19.44
CA SER A 59 -17.17 -11.49 -20.39
C SER A 59 -16.15 -11.80 -21.51
N ARG A 60 -16.44 -11.27 -22.71
CA ARG A 60 -15.74 -11.52 -23.99
C ARG A 60 -14.61 -10.52 -24.23
N THR A 61 -13.36 -10.99 -24.36
CA THR A 61 -12.32 -10.37 -25.20
C THR A 61 -11.12 -11.33 -25.37
N LEU A 62 -10.65 -11.51 -26.62
CA LEU A 62 -9.50 -12.32 -27.08
C LEU A 62 -8.74 -13.09 -25.97
N THR A 63 -9.35 -14.19 -25.54
CA THR A 63 -9.08 -14.86 -24.28
C THR A 63 -8.02 -15.94 -24.44
N LEU A 64 -6.83 -15.77 -23.87
CA LEU A 64 -6.08 -16.92 -23.35
C LEU A 64 -6.31 -16.95 -21.85
N LYS A 65 -7.40 -17.64 -21.49
CA LYS A 65 -7.93 -17.87 -20.14
C LYS A 65 -8.58 -16.63 -19.45
N PRO A 66 -9.72 -16.82 -18.77
CA PRO A 66 -10.61 -15.75 -18.26
C PRO A 66 -10.02 -14.73 -17.27
N ASN A 67 -8.77 -14.87 -16.81
CA ASN A 67 -8.21 -14.07 -15.71
C ASN A 67 -6.97 -13.22 -16.07
N LEU A 68 -6.63 -13.07 -17.35
CA LEU A 68 -5.45 -12.30 -17.77
C LEU A 68 -5.68 -11.57 -19.09
N VAL A 69 -5.48 -10.27 -19.07
CA VAL A 69 -5.68 -9.38 -20.24
C VAL A 69 -4.37 -8.65 -20.54
N TYR A 70 -4.02 -8.57 -21.83
CA TYR A 70 -2.85 -7.86 -22.32
C TYR A 70 -3.27 -6.70 -23.20
N TRP A 71 -2.54 -5.59 -23.11
CA TRP A 71 -2.77 -4.41 -23.95
C TRP A 71 -2.35 -4.64 -25.41
N SER A 72 -1.34 -5.48 -25.66
CA SER A 72 -0.85 -5.80 -27.01
C SER A 72 -0.26 -7.21 -27.09
N LYS A 73 -0.13 -7.73 -28.32
CA LYS A 73 0.61 -8.99 -28.58
C LYS A 73 2.07 -8.92 -28.11
N ASN A 74 2.69 -7.73 -28.12
CA ASN A 74 4.04 -7.54 -27.61
C ASN A 74 4.07 -7.72 -26.08
N CYS A 75 3.14 -7.10 -25.35
CA CYS A 75 3.00 -7.28 -23.89
C CYS A 75 2.77 -8.76 -23.53
N GLN A 76 1.92 -9.45 -24.28
CA GLN A 76 1.67 -10.88 -24.11
C GLN A 76 2.94 -11.72 -24.31
N SER A 77 3.65 -11.51 -25.42
CA SER A 77 4.88 -12.25 -25.76
C SER A 77 5.98 -12.00 -24.74
N ARG A 78 6.11 -10.75 -24.27
CA ARG A 78 7.05 -10.36 -23.22
C ARG A 78 6.72 -11.05 -21.89
N SER A 79 5.49 -10.97 -21.43
CA SER A 79 5.01 -11.66 -20.21
C SER A 79 5.25 -13.17 -20.26
N TRP A 80 5.00 -13.80 -21.42
CA TRP A 80 5.28 -15.22 -21.63
C TRP A 80 6.76 -15.58 -21.45
N ARG A 81 7.66 -14.76 -22.01
CA ARG A 81 9.11 -14.92 -21.85
C ARG A 81 9.57 -14.67 -20.41
N GLU A 82 9.02 -13.65 -19.76
CA GLU A 82 9.43 -13.21 -18.42
C GLU A 82 8.95 -14.15 -17.31
N GLY A 83 7.89 -14.95 -17.51
CA GLY A 83 7.50 -15.94 -16.52
C GLY A 83 6.11 -16.54 -16.64
N HIS A 84 5.18 -15.91 -17.37
CA HIS A 84 3.78 -16.33 -17.38
C HIS A 84 3.60 -17.80 -17.83
N LYS A 85 4.46 -18.30 -18.71
CA LYS A 85 4.45 -19.71 -19.16
C LYS A 85 4.48 -20.72 -18.01
N PHE A 86 5.13 -20.38 -16.89
CA PHE A 86 5.29 -21.28 -15.75
C PHE A 86 4.06 -21.32 -14.83
N GLU A 87 3.22 -20.30 -14.88
CA GLU A 87 2.03 -20.14 -14.02
C GLU A 87 0.71 -20.32 -14.78
N CYS A 88 0.73 -20.20 -16.12
CA CYS A 88 -0.46 -20.24 -16.96
C CYS A 88 -1.29 -21.53 -16.78
N LYS A 89 -0.64 -22.69 -16.66
CA LYS A 89 -1.33 -23.97 -16.42
C LYS A 89 -1.91 -24.04 -15.01
N ILE A 90 -1.18 -23.54 -14.01
CA ILE A 90 -1.57 -23.54 -12.60
C ILE A 90 -2.84 -22.71 -12.41
N PHE A 91 -2.79 -21.41 -12.72
CA PHE A 91 -3.94 -20.53 -12.53
C PHE A 91 -5.09 -20.85 -13.48
N GLY A 92 -4.77 -21.35 -14.69
CA GLY A 92 -5.79 -21.81 -15.62
C GLY A 92 -6.57 -23.03 -15.16
N GLY A 93 -5.94 -23.95 -14.44
CA GLY A 93 -6.61 -25.13 -13.88
C GLY A 93 -7.45 -24.82 -12.63
N LEU A 94 -7.31 -23.63 -12.06
CA LEU A 94 -8.06 -23.22 -10.87
C LEU A 94 -9.33 -22.44 -11.19
N HIS A 95 -9.47 -21.90 -12.41
CA HIS A 95 -10.65 -21.13 -12.78
C HIS A 95 -11.95 -21.93 -12.60
N PRO A 96 -13.04 -21.34 -12.05
CA PRO A 96 -13.25 -19.92 -11.73
C PRO A 96 -12.63 -19.42 -10.42
N ARG A 97 -12.01 -20.30 -9.62
CA ARG A 97 -11.38 -19.92 -8.35
C ARG A 97 -10.14 -19.06 -8.58
N ILE A 98 -10.13 -17.85 -8.03
CA ILE A 98 -9.00 -16.92 -8.07
C ILE A 98 -8.29 -16.93 -6.72
N LEU A 99 -7.00 -17.29 -6.72
CA LEU A 99 -6.19 -17.25 -5.50
C LEU A 99 -5.93 -15.80 -5.03
N PRO A 100 -5.75 -15.57 -3.72
CA PRO A 100 -5.34 -14.27 -3.20
C PRO A 100 -4.07 -13.74 -3.90
N SER A 101 -3.99 -12.42 -4.08
CA SER A 101 -2.90 -11.77 -4.82
C SER A 101 -1.51 -12.12 -4.27
N ILE A 102 -1.39 -12.24 -2.94
CA ILE A 102 -0.13 -12.61 -2.26
C ILE A 102 0.28 -14.04 -2.66
N VAL A 103 -0.65 -14.99 -2.60
CA VAL A 103 -0.39 -16.39 -2.99
C VAL A 103 0.07 -16.46 -4.44
N ARG A 104 -0.59 -15.73 -5.35
CA ARG A 104 -0.20 -15.68 -6.76
C ARG A 104 1.22 -15.13 -6.95
N ALA A 105 1.57 -14.05 -6.26
CA ALA A 105 2.91 -13.46 -6.31
C ALA A 105 3.99 -14.41 -5.79
N VAL A 106 3.75 -15.08 -4.66
CA VAL A 106 4.70 -16.06 -4.10
C VAL A 106 4.87 -17.27 -5.02
N VAL A 107 3.77 -17.80 -5.59
CA VAL A 107 3.83 -18.87 -6.60
C VAL A 107 4.69 -18.42 -7.79
N GLN A 108 4.48 -17.21 -8.29
CA GLN A 108 5.25 -16.67 -9.42
C GLN A 108 6.75 -16.59 -9.10
N ILE A 109 7.13 -16.04 -7.94
CA ILE A 109 8.52 -15.97 -7.49
C ILE A 109 9.15 -17.37 -7.43
N LEU A 110 8.44 -18.35 -6.87
CA LEU A 110 8.90 -19.74 -6.79
C LEU A 110 9.07 -20.41 -8.16
N LYS A 111 8.15 -20.13 -9.09
CA LYS A 111 8.25 -20.63 -10.47
C LYS A 111 9.42 -19.98 -11.22
N LEU A 112 9.70 -18.70 -10.98
CA LEU A 112 10.86 -18.01 -11.55
C LEU A 112 12.17 -18.53 -10.97
N ARG A 113 12.22 -18.78 -9.66
CA ARG A 113 13.38 -19.38 -8.99
C ARG A 113 13.69 -20.78 -9.53
N SER A 114 12.71 -21.68 -9.54
CA SER A 114 12.87 -23.07 -10.03
C SER A 114 13.19 -23.17 -11.53
N SER A 115 12.94 -22.11 -12.29
CA SER A 115 13.26 -22.02 -13.73
C SER A 115 14.51 -21.21 -14.02
N GLY A 116 15.31 -20.83 -13.01
CA GLY A 116 16.57 -20.13 -13.19
C GLY A 116 16.45 -18.65 -13.61
N HIS A 117 15.27 -18.03 -13.49
CA HIS A 117 15.07 -16.62 -13.82
C HIS A 117 15.42 -15.67 -12.65
N ILE A 118 15.69 -16.22 -11.46
CA ILE A 118 16.16 -15.46 -10.29
C ILE A 118 17.56 -15.92 -9.94
N GLU A 119 18.52 -15.01 -10.08
CA GLU A 119 19.92 -15.19 -9.68
C GLU A 119 20.04 -15.49 -8.18
N GLU A 120 21.05 -16.28 -7.80
CA GLU A 120 21.26 -16.68 -6.40
C GLU A 120 21.36 -15.48 -5.45
N ARG A 121 22.12 -14.45 -5.83
CA ARG A 121 22.25 -13.25 -5.01
C ARG A 121 20.90 -12.59 -4.72
N ARG A 122 20.06 -12.41 -5.74
CA ARG A 122 18.72 -11.82 -5.59
C ARG A 122 17.79 -12.70 -4.77
N TRP A 123 17.98 -14.02 -4.86
CA TRP A 123 17.26 -14.98 -4.03
C TRP A 123 17.65 -14.81 -2.56
N GLN A 124 18.94 -14.71 -2.25
CA GLN A 124 19.42 -14.45 -0.89
C GLN A 124 18.94 -13.10 -0.34
N ASP A 125 18.95 -12.04 -1.16
CA ASP A 125 18.39 -10.73 -0.78
C ASP A 125 16.90 -10.86 -0.42
N PHE A 126 16.13 -11.63 -1.19
CA PHE A 126 14.72 -11.92 -0.90
C PHE A 126 14.55 -12.68 0.42
N LEU A 127 15.37 -13.71 0.67
CA LEU A 127 15.33 -14.46 1.93
C LEU A 127 15.73 -13.64 3.16
N SER A 128 16.51 -12.57 2.96
CA SER A 128 16.93 -11.66 4.03
C SER A 128 15.89 -10.61 4.44
N LEU A 129 14.73 -10.58 3.77
CA LEU A 129 13.67 -9.63 4.09
C LEU A 129 13.10 -9.90 5.50
N GLU A 130 12.81 -8.81 6.22
CA GLU A 130 12.24 -8.86 7.57
C GLU A 130 10.86 -9.55 7.55
N SER A 131 10.71 -10.56 8.40
CA SER A 131 9.52 -11.39 8.52
C SER A 131 8.56 -10.89 9.58
N HIS A 132 9.07 -10.20 10.60
CA HIS A 132 8.34 -9.90 11.83
C HIS A 132 7.72 -11.17 12.47
N GLU A 133 8.34 -12.34 12.28
CA GLU A 133 7.83 -13.61 12.80
C GLU A 133 7.66 -13.57 14.31
N GLN A 134 8.69 -13.10 15.03
CA GLN A 134 8.62 -13.00 16.48
C GLN A 134 7.55 -12.01 16.95
N ASP A 135 7.37 -10.90 16.25
CA ASP A 135 6.33 -9.92 16.58
C ASP A 135 4.92 -10.51 16.37
N LEU A 136 4.74 -11.30 15.30
CA LEU A 136 3.49 -12.02 15.01
C LEU A 136 3.17 -13.06 16.09
N LEU A 137 4.17 -13.81 16.55
CA LEU A 137 4.03 -14.78 17.63
C LEU A 137 3.70 -14.08 18.95
N ASN A 138 4.43 -13.02 19.29
CA ASN A 138 4.23 -12.22 20.51
C ASN A 138 2.87 -11.51 20.53
N ALA A 139 2.34 -11.14 19.36
CA ALA A 139 0.98 -10.59 19.23
C ALA A 139 -0.13 -11.61 19.49
N GLY A 140 0.22 -12.85 19.85
CA GLY A 140 -0.70 -13.89 20.31
C GLY A 140 -1.08 -14.95 19.28
N GLY A 141 -0.34 -15.08 18.17
CA GLY A 141 -0.51 -16.18 17.22
C GLY A 141 -1.93 -16.33 16.64
N GLY A 142 -2.68 -15.23 16.56
CA GLY A 142 -4.10 -15.22 16.21
C GLY A 142 -4.42 -15.47 14.73
N GLU A 143 -5.61 -15.07 14.30
CA GLU A 143 -6.16 -15.24 12.94
C GLU A 143 -5.16 -14.88 11.82
N ARG A 144 -4.39 -13.79 12.01
CA ARG A 144 -3.37 -13.35 11.04
C ARG A 144 -2.26 -14.41 10.81
N CYS A 145 -1.82 -15.12 11.84
CA CYS A 145 -0.81 -16.19 11.68
C CYS A 145 -1.40 -17.39 10.93
N GLN A 146 -2.66 -17.72 11.21
CA GLN A 146 -3.38 -18.78 10.52
C GLN A 146 -3.56 -18.47 9.03
N ASP A 147 -3.91 -17.23 8.68
CA ASP A 147 -4.03 -16.77 7.30
C ASP A 147 -2.69 -16.85 6.55
N ILE A 148 -1.61 -16.37 7.19
CA ILE A 148 -0.25 -16.43 6.62
C ILE A 148 0.15 -17.87 6.33
N TYR A 149 -0.12 -18.78 7.27
CA TYR A 149 0.17 -20.19 7.09
C TYR A 149 -0.65 -20.81 5.95
N LEU A 150 -1.96 -20.54 5.90
CA LEU A 150 -2.83 -21.06 4.85
C LEU A 150 -2.38 -20.55 3.47
N MET A 151 -2.00 -19.27 3.36
CA MET A 151 -1.46 -18.69 2.14
C MET A 151 -0.11 -19.32 1.74
N SER A 152 0.79 -19.54 2.71
CA SER A 152 2.11 -20.16 2.49
C SER A 152 1.96 -21.58 1.95
N LYS A 153 1.03 -22.34 2.52
CA LYS A 153 0.71 -23.69 2.10
C LYS A 153 0.08 -23.75 0.72
N ALA A 154 -0.86 -22.85 0.43
CA ALA A 154 -1.40 -22.71 -0.91
C ALA A 154 -0.28 -22.42 -1.92
N ALA A 155 0.64 -21.51 -1.59
CA ALA A 155 1.78 -21.20 -2.46
C ALA A 155 2.70 -22.40 -2.69
N GLN A 156 3.01 -23.18 -1.64
CA GLN A 156 3.81 -24.39 -1.75
C GLN A 156 3.13 -25.43 -2.64
N LYS A 157 1.85 -25.74 -2.37
CA LYS A 157 1.04 -26.70 -3.14
C LYS A 157 0.97 -26.33 -4.62
N TYR A 158 0.68 -25.07 -4.93
CA TYR A 158 0.48 -24.65 -6.32
C TYR A 158 1.77 -24.43 -7.11
N SER A 159 2.86 -24.02 -6.44
CA SER A 159 4.16 -23.90 -7.11
C SER A 159 4.83 -25.26 -7.37
N GLY A 160 4.51 -26.28 -6.56
CA GLY A 160 5.19 -27.56 -6.53
C GLY A 160 6.62 -27.47 -5.98
N THR A 161 6.91 -26.42 -5.21
CA THR A 161 8.24 -26.22 -4.63
C THR A 161 8.54 -27.24 -3.53
N LYS A 162 9.82 -27.58 -3.36
CA LYS A 162 10.34 -28.38 -2.24
C LYS A 162 10.85 -27.53 -1.08
N GLU A 163 10.87 -26.22 -1.26
CA GLU A 163 11.31 -25.26 -0.23
C GLU A 163 10.40 -25.35 1.01
N PRO A 164 10.97 -25.15 2.22
CA PRO A 164 10.24 -25.27 3.49
C PRO A 164 9.19 -24.17 3.65
N LEU A 165 8.12 -24.46 4.39
CA LEU A 165 7.00 -23.53 4.57
C LEU A 165 7.38 -22.24 5.31
N GLU A 166 8.35 -22.33 6.21
CA GLU A 166 8.91 -21.22 7.00
C GLU A 166 9.44 -20.09 6.12
N LEU A 167 9.97 -20.42 4.94
CA LEU A 167 10.44 -19.46 3.94
C LEU A 167 9.34 -18.46 3.50
N PHE A 168 8.08 -18.88 3.57
CA PHE A 168 6.93 -18.16 3.00
C PHE A 168 6.13 -17.37 4.03
N SER A 169 6.17 -17.80 5.30
CA SER A 169 5.64 -17.04 6.43
C SER A 169 6.24 -15.64 6.49
N ASN A 170 7.51 -15.50 6.07
CA ASN A 170 8.27 -14.26 6.09
C ASN A 170 7.76 -13.17 5.11
N HIS A 171 7.02 -13.56 4.07
CA HIS A 171 6.79 -12.68 2.90
C HIS A 171 5.37 -12.10 2.83
N SER A 172 4.47 -12.59 3.66
CA SER A 172 3.10 -12.10 3.81
C SER A 172 3.00 -10.87 4.72
N ALA A 173 3.97 -10.65 5.61
CA ALA A 173 4.10 -9.46 6.45
C ALA A 173 4.60 -8.23 5.66
N SER A 174 5.39 -8.45 4.61
CA SER A 174 5.99 -7.43 3.74
C SER A 174 5.01 -6.81 2.74
N ARG A 175 3.75 -6.58 3.15
CA ARG A 175 2.74 -5.85 2.35
C ARG A 175 3.13 -4.38 2.25
N SER A 176 4.14 -4.05 1.46
CA SER A 176 4.26 -2.73 0.86
C SER A 176 3.08 -2.61 -0.10
N THR A 177 2.05 -1.89 0.34
CA THR A 177 1.00 -1.40 -0.55
C THR A 177 1.70 -0.59 -1.65
N LEU A 178 1.98 -1.24 -2.78
CA LEU A 178 2.19 -0.55 -4.06
C LEU A 178 0.84 0.10 -4.40
N SER A 179 0.55 1.19 -3.70
CA SER A 179 -0.41 2.17 -4.18
C SER A 179 0.14 2.60 -5.52
N ARG A 180 -0.65 2.38 -6.56
CA ARG A 180 -0.38 2.77 -7.95
C ARG A 180 -0.45 4.30 -8.07
N ARG A 181 0.34 5.00 -7.25
CA ARG A 181 0.59 6.44 -7.25
C ARG A 181 2.05 6.65 -6.92
N CYS A 182 2.92 6.20 -7.82
CA CYS A 182 4.14 6.93 -8.07
C CYS A 182 3.84 7.79 -9.30
N SER A 183 3.62 9.08 -9.02
CA SER A 183 3.66 10.21 -9.96
C SER A 183 2.70 10.18 -11.15
N THR A 184 1.72 11.09 -11.12
CA THR A 184 1.28 11.75 -12.36
C THR A 184 2.53 12.20 -13.10
N THR A 185 2.72 11.68 -14.31
CA THR A 185 3.69 12.17 -15.28
C THR A 185 3.35 13.62 -15.63
N ALA A 186 3.84 14.56 -14.82
CA ALA A 186 4.19 15.88 -15.31
C ALA A 186 5.65 15.78 -15.73
N ALA A 187 5.89 15.64 -17.04
CA ALA A 187 7.22 15.66 -17.59
C ALA A 187 8.00 16.89 -17.05
N SER A 188 9.05 16.62 -16.27
CA SER A 188 10.08 17.61 -15.94
C SER A 188 11.03 17.73 -17.15
N PRO A 189 11.20 18.91 -17.76
CA PRO A 189 12.11 19.07 -18.89
C PRO A 189 13.57 19.36 -18.48
N THR A 190 13.94 19.34 -17.20
CA THR A 190 15.23 19.88 -16.73
C THR A 190 16.26 18.89 -16.18
N VAL A 191 16.02 17.58 -16.23
CA VAL A 191 17.09 16.58 -16.02
C VAL A 191 17.20 15.72 -17.27
N LYS A 192 18.36 15.75 -17.94
CA LYS A 192 18.71 14.92 -19.10
C LYS A 192 18.89 13.43 -18.74
N SER A 193 18.00 12.86 -17.93
CA SER A 193 17.90 11.42 -17.72
C SER A 193 16.58 10.96 -18.32
N LYS A 194 16.57 10.78 -19.65
CA LYS A 194 15.45 10.17 -20.38
C LYS A 194 15.49 8.66 -20.13
N SER A 195 14.94 8.21 -19.01
CA SER A 195 14.43 6.85 -18.93
C SER A 195 12.96 6.96 -18.55
N THR A 196 12.07 6.87 -19.54
CA THR A 196 10.69 6.52 -19.25
C THR A 196 10.71 5.26 -18.39
N PRO A 197 10.05 5.24 -17.21
CA PRO A 197 10.08 4.07 -16.35
C PRO A 197 9.58 2.88 -17.17
N ILE A 198 10.42 1.86 -17.29
CA ILE A 198 10.05 0.61 -17.95
C ILE A 198 8.85 0.09 -17.17
N LEU A 199 7.72 -0.18 -17.83
CA LEU A 199 6.56 -0.78 -17.18
C LEU A 199 7.02 -2.03 -16.40
N GLY A 200 6.85 -2.03 -15.07
CA GLY A 200 7.36 -3.07 -14.17
C GLY A 200 8.68 -2.75 -13.44
N SER A 201 9.26 -1.55 -13.60
CA SER A 201 10.42 -1.08 -12.83
C SER A 201 10.00 -0.15 -11.68
N ILE A 202 10.79 -0.15 -10.60
CA ILE A 202 10.65 0.75 -9.46
C ILE A 202 11.80 1.76 -9.52
N SER A 203 11.48 3.06 -9.48
CA SER A 203 12.45 4.14 -9.33
C SER A 203 12.31 4.78 -7.95
N ILE A 204 13.44 5.25 -7.40
CA ILE A 204 13.48 6.02 -6.15
C ILE A 204 14.01 7.40 -6.50
N ASP A 205 13.15 8.41 -6.31
CA ASP A 205 13.49 9.80 -6.55
C ASP A 205 13.87 10.51 -5.25
N ILE A 206 14.95 11.29 -5.30
CA ILE A 206 15.46 12.04 -4.15
C ILE A 206 14.72 13.37 -4.04
N LEU A 207 14.02 13.57 -2.92
CA LEU A 207 13.14 14.73 -2.68
C LEU A 207 13.79 15.84 -1.85
N ARG A 208 15.05 15.65 -1.42
CA ARG A 208 15.83 16.62 -0.66
C ARG A 208 17.33 16.36 -0.89
N PRO A 209 18.20 17.38 -0.74
CA PRO A 209 19.64 17.12 -0.68
C PRO A 209 19.97 16.04 0.35
N ILE A 210 20.87 15.14 -0.02
CA ILE A 210 21.39 14.04 0.81
C ILE A 210 22.92 14.10 0.84
N SER A 211 23.51 13.67 1.95
CA SER A 211 24.96 13.50 2.09
C SER A 211 25.33 12.02 2.10
N GLU A 212 26.60 11.71 1.85
CA GLU A 212 27.11 10.35 2.02
C GLU A 212 26.90 9.87 3.46
N GLY A 213 26.36 8.65 3.60
CA GLY A 213 26.00 8.07 4.90
C GLY A 213 24.61 8.44 5.42
N ASP A 214 23.86 9.33 4.73
CA ASP A 214 22.47 9.60 5.09
C ASP A 214 21.59 8.36 4.86
N GLU A 215 20.72 8.06 5.83
CA GLU A 215 19.68 7.06 5.66
C GLU A 215 18.62 7.54 4.66
N LEU A 216 18.32 6.69 3.67
CA LEU A 216 17.24 6.92 2.71
C LEU A 216 15.92 6.38 3.26
N THR A 217 14.91 7.24 3.34
CA THR A 217 13.62 6.90 3.96
C THR A 217 12.46 7.14 2.99
N ILE A 218 11.52 6.20 2.95
CA ILE A 218 10.22 6.35 2.26
C ILE A 218 9.06 6.25 3.27
N SER A 219 7.85 6.67 2.87
CA SER A 219 6.65 6.49 3.71
C SER A 219 5.93 5.19 3.37
N TYR A 220 5.66 4.35 4.37
CA TYR A 220 4.92 3.09 4.20
C TYR A 220 3.40 3.27 4.22
N ILE A 221 2.95 4.44 4.67
CA ILE A 221 1.56 4.77 4.90
C ILE A 221 1.24 6.13 4.28
N ASP A 222 -0.05 6.44 4.26
CA ASP A 222 -0.56 7.71 3.81
C ASP A 222 -0.14 8.86 4.75
N ASN A 223 0.49 9.88 4.17
CA ASN A 223 1.03 11.03 4.89
C ASN A 223 -0.03 12.05 5.36
N THR A 224 -1.26 11.94 4.86
CA THR A 224 -2.40 12.81 5.23
C THR A 224 -3.03 12.40 6.56
N GLN A 225 -2.78 11.16 7.01
CA GLN A 225 -3.35 10.62 8.25
C GLN A 225 -2.83 11.33 9.52
N PRO A 226 -3.67 11.46 10.57
CA PRO A 226 -3.22 11.96 11.86
C PRO A 226 -2.22 11.04 12.53
N ARG A 227 -1.40 11.59 13.43
CA ARG A 227 -0.42 10.85 14.24
C ARG A 227 -1.01 9.58 14.86
N ALA A 228 -2.20 9.66 15.46
CA ALA A 228 -2.82 8.50 16.10
C ALA A 228 -3.07 7.35 15.11
N ARG A 229 -3.65 7.64 13.93
CA ARG A 229 -3.87 6.63 12.89
C ARG A 229 -2.56 6.14 12.28
N ARG A 230 -1.59 7.04 12.06
CA ARG A 230 -0.25 6.66 11.56
C ARG A 230 0.45 5.67 12.50
N GLN A 231 0.43 5.94 13.82
CA GLN A 231 1.03 5.03 14.79
C GLN A 231 0.29 3.70 14.85
N ALA A 232 -1.04 3.72 14.84
CA ALA A 232 -1.86 2.50 14.82
C ALA A 232 -1.58 1.66 13.57
N ASP A 233 -1.60 2.25 12.37
CA ASP A 233 -1.34 1.57 11.10
C ASP A 233 0.07 0.98 11.07
N LEU A 234 1.08 1.73 11.53
CA LEU A 234 2.48 1.27 11.54
C LEU A 234 2.71 0.15 12.55
N ALA A 235 2.18 0.29 13.77
CA ALA A 235 2.29 -0.74 14.80
C ALA A 235 1.55 -2.02 14.38
N ALA A 236 0.32 -1.88 13.86
CA ALA A 236 -0.49 -3.02 13.47
C ALA A 236 0.10 -3.77 12.27
N ARG A 237 0.66 -3.06 11.27
CA ARG A 237 1.13 -3.70 10.03
C ARG A 237 2.60 -4.07 10.02
N TYR A 238 3.44 -3.22 10.61
CA TYR A 238 4.90 -3.28 10.52
C TYR A 238 5.58 -3.35 11.90
N PHE A 239 4.82 -3.52 12.99
CA PHE A 239 5.33 -3.84 14.32
C PHE A 239 6.32 -2.83 14.92
N PHE A 240 6.28 -1.57 14.50
CA PHE A 240 7.14 -0.54 15.08
C PHE A 240 6.37 0.74 15.44
N THR A 241 6.91 1.46 16.43
CA THR A 241 6.45 2.81 16.80
C THR A 241 7.31 3.85 16.10
N CYS A 242 6.69 4.74 15.32
CA CYS A 242 7.42 5.73 14.54
C CYS A 242 7.92 6.89 15.40
N THR A 243 9.22 7.17 15.36
CA THR A 243 9.89 8.23 16.12
C THR A 243 10.31 9.43 15.26
N CYS A 244 9.76 9.55 14.04
CA CYS A 244 10.13 10.63 13.13
C CYS A 244 9.76 12.01 13.70
N SER A 245 10.39 13.07 13.19
CA SER A 245 10.18 14.46 13.65
C SER A 245 8.71 14.91 13.65
N ARG A 246 7.88 14.38 12.73
CA ARG A 246 6.44 14.62 12.72
C ARG A 246 5.74 13.93 13.91
N CYS A 247 6.07 12.68 14.19
CA CYS A 247 5.48 11.92 15.30
C CYS A 247 5.93 12.44 16.68
N SER A 248 7.17 12.90 16.81
CA SER A 248 7.73 13.44 18.06
C SER A 248 7.10 14.78 18.47
N ARG A 249 6.56 15.54 17.51
CA ARG A 249 5.87 16.82 17.76
C ARG A 249 4.42 16.68 18.25
N GLY A 250 3.89 15.45 18.37
CA GLY A 250 2.54 15.20 18.86
C GLY A 250 1.45 15.78 17.96
N SER A 251 0.32 16.19 18.55
CA SER A 251 -0.82 16.79 17.85
C SER A 251 -0.63 18.27 17.48
N LYS A 252 0.55 18.85 17.75
CA LYS A 252 0.83 20.28 17.51
C LYS A 252 1.19 20.58 16.04
N THR A 253 1.21 19.58 15.17
CA THR A 253 1.58 19.77 13.78
C THR A 253 0.41 20.33 12.96
N PRO A 254 0.67 21.05 11.85
CA PRO A 254 -0.39 21.49 10.92
C PRO A 254 -1.25 20.34 10.37
N PHE A 255 -0.75 19.11 10.43
CA PHE A 255 -1.42 17.89 9.95
C PHE A 255 -2.46 17.35 10.92
N ASP A 256 -2.29 17.64 12.21
CA ASP A 256 -3.14 17.12 13.28
C ASP A 256 -4.12 18.19 13.82
N ARG A 257 -3.78 19.47 13.67
CA ARG A 257 -4.56 20.62 14.15
C ARG A 257 -5.95 20.70 13.46
N MET A 258 -6.98 20.96 14.26
CA MET A 258 -8.34 21.27 13.80
C MET A 258 -8.54 22.80 13.75
N LEU A 259 -9.59 23.25 13.05
CA LEU A 259 -9.96 24.68 12.97
C LEU A 259 -10.56 25.20 14.28
N VAL A 260 -11.06 24.29 15.12
CA VAL A 260 -11.72 24.56 16.41
C VAL A 260 -11.02 23.82 17.56
N SER A 261 -11.27 24.23 18.79
CA SER A 261 -10.68 23.63 20.00
C SER A 261 -11.32 22.29 20.39
N ALA A 262 -12.58 22.06 20.02
CA ALA A 262 -13.33 20.84 20.31
C ALA A 262 -14.18 20.41 19.10
N GLU A 263 -14.22 19.11 18.83
CA GLU A 263 -15.01 18.49 17.76
C GLU A 263 -16.49 18.37 18.22
N SER A 264 -17.43 18.90 17.42
CA SER A 264 -18.87 18.74 17.72
C SER A 264 -19.36 17.33 17.38
N ALA A 265 -20.58 16.98 17.82
CA ALA A 265 -21.21 15.71 17.48
C ALA A 265 -21.46 15.61 15.96
N GLU A 266 -21.86 16.71 15.31
CA GLU A 266 -22.09 16.81 13.87
C GLU A 266 -20.78 16.64 13.10
N ALA A 267 -19.71 17.28 13.56
CA ALA A 267 -18.38 17.12 12.97
C ALA A 267 -17.87 15.68 13.09
N SER A 268 -18.10 15.04 14.25
CA SER A 268 -17.77 13.63 14.48
C SER A 268 -18.53 12.71 13.52
N LYS A 269 -19.83 12.97 13.32
CA LYS A 269 -20.67 12.22 12.38
C LYS A 269 -20.21 12.40 10.93
N ALA A 270 -19.90 13.63 10.52
CA ALA A 270 -19.39 13.93 9.18
C ALA A 270 -18.05 13.21 8.91
N LYS A 271 -17.15 13.22 9.89
CA LYS A 271 -15.87 12.51 9.83
C LYS A 271 -16.04 10.99 9.78
N ALA A 272 -16.94 10.43 10.58
CA ALA A 272 -17.25 9.00 10.55
C ALA A 272 -17.82 8.59 9.19
N HIS A 273 -18.78 9.36 8.66
CA HIS A 273 -19.35 9.13 7.33
C HIS A 273 -18.26 9.18 6.24
N ALA A 274 -17.44 10.24 6.23
CA ALA A 274 -16.36 10.37 5.25
C ALA A 274 -15.30 9.27 5.37
N THR A 275 -15.02 8.79 6.59
CA THR A 275 -14.11 7.66 6.82
C THR A 275 -14.70 6.37 6.25
N ASN A 276 -15.98 6.10 6.48
CA ASN A 276 -16.65 4.91 5.95
C ASN A 276 -16.69 4.91 4.41
N VAL A 277 -16.99 6.06 3.79
CA VAL A 277 -16.95 6.20 2.32
C VAL A 277 -15.53 5.99 1.79
N LEU A 278 -14.52 6.54 2.48
CA LEU A 278 -13.13 6.34 2.11
C LEU A 278 -12.72 4.87 2.22
N ASP A 279 -13.03 4.20 3.33
CA ASP A 279 -12.67 2.80 3.55
C ASP A 279 -13.38 1.89 2.54
N ALA A 280 -14.65 2.18 2.18
CA ALA A 280 -15.36 1.50 1.09
C ALA A 280 -14.64 1.69 -0.26
N SER A 281 -14.19 2.90 -0.58
CA SER A 281 -13.46 3.17 -1.83
C SER A 281 -12.08 2.50 -1.91
N LEU A 282 -11.43 2.25 -0.77
CA LEU A 282 -10.12 1.59 -0.70
C LEU A 282 -10.24 0.06 -0.68
N SER A 283 -11.42 -0.47 -0.34
CA SER A 283 -11.67 -1.91 -0.23
C SER A 283 -11.86 -2.52 -1.61
N ARG A 284 -10.77 -3.07 -2.17
CA ARG A 284 -10.72 -3.68 -3.53
C ARG A 284 -11.47 -5.01 -3.66
N GLU A 285 -12.09 -5.50 -2.59
CA GLU A 285 -12.76 -6.81 -2.56
C GLU A 285 -14.18 -6.77 -3.16
N GLN A 286 -14.76 -5.57 -3.30
CA GLN A 286 -16.04 -5.40 -3.97
C GLN A 286 -15.73 -4.89 -5.39
N ASN A 287 -16.14 -5.64 -6.41
CA ASN A 287 -16.14 -5.25 -7.83
C ASN A 287 -17.03 -4.00 -8.12
N GLN A 288 -17.02 -3.02 -7.23
CA GLN A 288 -17.71 -1.76 -7.38
C GLN A 288 -16.83 -0.81 -8.19
N ASN A 289 -17.39 -0.30 -9.28
CA ASN A 289 -16.77 0.72 -10.11
C ASN A 289 -16.58 2.00 -9.27
N HIS A 290 -15.39 2.62 -9.23
CA HIS A 290 -15.16 3.76 -8.33
C HIS A 290 -16.07 4.94 -8.71
N SER A 291 -16.47 5.03 -9.98
CA SER A 291 -17.41 6.03 -10.47
C SER A 291 -18.78 6.01 -9.75
N SER A 292 -19.25 4.86 -9.26
CA SER A 292 -20.53 4.78 -8.54
C SER A 292 -20.47 5.48 -7.17
N LEU A 293 -19.27 5.65 -6.61
CA LEU A 293 -19.06 6.29 -5.31
C LEU A 293 -18.92 7.81 -5.40
N ILE A 294 -18.88 8.41 -6.61
CA ILE A 294 -18.74 9.86 -6.79
C ILE A 294 -19.75 10.66 -5.94
N PRO A 295 -21.06 10.34 -5.94
CA PRO A 295 -22.02 11.11 -5.13
C PRO A 295 -21.75 11.01 -3.63
N ALA A 296 -21.37 9.83 -3.15
CA ALA A 296 -21.04 9.61 -1.73
C ALA A 296 -19.77 10.36 -1.32
N MET A 297 -18.74 10.36 -2.17
CA MET A 297 -17.50 11.11 -1.94
C MET A 297 -17.75 12.61 -1.89
N SER A 298 -18.51 13.15 -2.86
CA SER A 298 -18.86 14.58 -2.90
C SER A 298 -19.70 15.00 -1.70
N SER A 299 -20.69 14.20 -1.31
CA SER A 299 -21.52 14.43 -0.11
C SER A 299 -20.67 14.45 1.17
N ALA A 300 -19.77 13.47 1.33
CA ALA A 300 -18.87 13.42 2.48
C ALA A 300 -17.93 14.63 2.54
N LEU A 301 -17.37 15.08 1.41
CA LEU A 301 -16.56 16.30 1.36
C LEU A 301 -17.36 17.56 1.75
N SER A 302 -18.61 17.68 1.28
CA SER A 302 -19.50 18.78 1.68
C SER A 302 -19.81 18.76 3.17
N GLN A 303 -20.14 17.61 3.76
CA GLN A 303 -20.43 17.52 5.19
C GLN A 303 -19.19 17.88 6.03
N LEU A 304 -17.99 17.45 5.62
CA LEU A 304 -16.74 17.88 6.25
C LEU A 304 -16.56 19.39 6.18
N ALA A 305 -16.79 20.01 5.01
CA ALA A 305 -16.66 21.46 4.83
C ALA A 305 -17.70 22.25 5.65
N GLN A 306 -18.94 21.78 5.69
CA GLN A 306 -20.04 22.37 6.46
C GLN A 306 -19.79 22.34 7.97
N SER A 307 -19.10 21.31 8.48
CA SER A 307 -18.75 21.21 9.90
C SER A 307 -17.83 22.33 10.40
N ARG A 308 -17.14 23.03 9.49
CA ARG A 308 -16.13 24.07 9.79
C ARG A 308 -15.07 23.65 10.82
N THR A 309 -14.88 22.34 10.99
CA THR A 309 -14.01 21.76 12.02
C THR A 309 -12.67 21.30 11.43
N PHE A 310 -12.70 20.74 10.22
CA PHE A 310 -11.54 20.12 9.59
C PHE A 310 -10.96 21.03 8.51
N PRO A 311 -9.65 21.34 8.55
CA PRO A 311 -8.97 21.94 7.40
C PRO A 311 -9.05 21.05 6.17
N ILE A 312 -8.97 21.63 4.97
CA ILE A 312 -9.11 20.89 3.71
C ILE A 312 -8.06 19.77 3.51
N HIS A 313 -6.85 19.95 4.05
CA HIS A 313 -5.77 18.99 3.99
C HIS A 313 -5.88 17.89 5.05
N ARG A 314 -6.90 17.93 5.90
CA ARG A 314 -7.08 17.01 7.01
C ARG A 314 -7.72 15.70 6.54
N TYR A 315 -7.23 14.60 7.09
CA TYR A 315 -7.88 13.30 6.97
C TYR A 315 -9.31 13.33 7.57
N PRO A 316 -10.31 12.67 6.96
CA PRO A 316 -10.21 11.85 5.73
C PRO A 316 -10.34 12.64 4.43
N GLY A 317 -10.66 13.95 4.47
CA GLY A 317 -11.01 14.76 3.31
C GLY A 317 -9.95 14.79 2.20
N ALA A 318 -8.68 15.01 2.54
CA ALA A 318 -7.59 15.04 1.54
C ALA A 318 -7.48 13.72 0.76
N GLN A 319 -7.55 12.60 1.45
CA GLN A 319 -7.48 11.28 0.83
C GLN A 319 -8.75 10.94 0.05
N LEU A 320 -9.92 11.38 0.54
CA LEU A 320 -11.18 11.22 -0.16
C LEU A 320 -11.20 11.97 -1.50
N ARG A 321 -10.65 13.20 -1.57
CA ARG A 321 -10.46 13.92 -2.84
C ARG A 321 -9.58 13.14 -3.81
N LEU A 322 -8.54 12.50 -3.29
CA LEU A 322 -7.62 11.73 -4.09
C LEU A 322 -8.30 10.49 -4.72
N GLN A 323 -9.27 9.88 -4.03
CA GLN A 323 -10.13 8.81 -4.57
C GLN A 323 -11.18 9.36 -5.55
N LEU A 324 -11.77 10.52 -5.24
CA LEU A 324 -12.71 11.21 -6.13
C LEU A 324 -12.09 11.54 -7.49
N VAL A 325 -10.83 12.00 -7.53
CA VAL A 325 -10.11 12.22 -8.80
C VAL A 325 -10.04 10.94 -9.63
N LEU A 326 -9.74 9.78 -9.04
CA LEU A 326 -9.69 8.51 -9.78
C LEU A 326 -11.07 8.13 -10.30
N ALA A 327 -12.10 8.26 -9.46
CA ALA A 327 -13.48 7.96 -9.82
C ALA A 327 -13.97 8.84 -10.97
N LEU A 328 -13.66 10.15 -10.95
CA LEU A 328 -14.02 11.08 -12.01
C LEU A 328 -13.30 10.80 -13.33
N ILE A 329 -12.02 10.39 -13.26
CA ILE A 329 -11.27 9.93 -14.44
C ILE A 329 -11.89 8.68 -15.05
N GLU A 330 -12.25 7.70 -14.21
CA GLU A 330 -12.94 6.47 -14.64
C GLU A 330 -14.30 6.78 -15.29
N ALA A 331 -15.03 7.77 -14.77
CA ALA A 331 -16.28 8.25 -15.33
C ALA A 331 -16.13 9.14 -16.58
N GLY A 332 -14.90 9.49 -16.99
CA GLY A 332 -14.65 10.42 -18.09
C GLY A 332 -14.97 11.89 -17.78
N ASN A 333 -15.19 12.25 -16.51
CA ASN A 333 -15.42 13.63 -16.08
C ASN A 333 -14.08 14.35 -15.81
N TRP A 334 -13.39 14.69 -16.89
CA TRP A 334 -12.06 15.31 -16.85
C TRP A 334 -12.06 16.70 -16.22
N ARG A 335 -13.14 17.46 -16.37
CA ARG A 335 -13.25 18.83 -15.83
C ARG A 335 -13.20 18.82 -14.31
N ASP A 336 -14.05 18.01 -13.68
CA ASP A 336 -14.11 17.95 -12.22
C ASP A 336 -12.89 17.22 -11.66
N ALA A 337 -12.36 16.20 -12.37
CA ALA A 337 -11.11 15.56 -12.00
C ALA A 337 -9.95 16.58 -11.97
N THR A 338 -9.88 17.47 -12.96
CA THR A 338 -8.87 18.53 -13.03
C THR A 338 -9.05 19.54 -11.91
N LEU A 339 -10.29 19.94 -11.60
CA LEU A 339 -10.58 20.85 -10.49
C LEU A 339 -10.15 20.26 -9.14
N GLN A 340 -10.52 19.00 -8.85
CA GLN A 340 -10.14 18.32 -7.62
C GLN A 340 -8.61 18.12 -7.54
N SER A 341 -7.97 17.82 -8.67
CA SER A 341 -6.49 17.77 -8.76
C SER A 341 -5.87 19.14 -8.45
N ALA A 342 -6.42 20.23 -8.99
CA ALA A 342 -5.94 21.58 -8.71
C ALA A 342 -6.11 21.95 -7.23
N ILE A 343 -7.21 21.57 -6.58
CA ILE A 343 -7.39 21.73 -5.13
C ILE A 343 -6.26 21.02 -4.36
N ILE A 344 -5.94 19.78 -4.73
CA ILE A 344 -4.86 19.01 -4.09
C ILE A 344 -3.53 19.77 -4.23
N VAL A 345 -3.16 20.11 -5.46
CA VAL A 345 -1.89 20.74 -5.82
C VAL A 345 -1.71 22.14 -5.19
N TYR A 346 -2.76 22.96 -5.21
CA TYR A 346 -2.65 24.38 -4.83
C TYR A 346 -3.09 24.68 -3.39
N ARG A 347 -3.86 23.80 -2.73
CA ARG A 347 -4.35 24.02 -1.35
C ARG A 347 -3.89 22.97 -0.34
N ILE A 348 -3.72 21.71 -0.75
CA ILE A 348 -3.42 20.61 0.17
C ILE A 348 -1.91 20.33 0.22
N ASP A 349 -1.30 20.05 -0.92
CA ASP A 349 0.12 19.71 -1.03
C ASP A 349 1.07 20.75 -0.44
N PRO A 350 0.81 22.08 -0.52
CA PRO A 350 1.68 23.07 0.11
C PRO A 350 1.73 22.96 1.63
N VAL A 351 0.64 22.48 2.25
CA VAL A 351 0.56 22.27 3.69
C VAL A 351 1.19 20.93 4.05
N LEU A 352 0.95 19.90 3.23
CA LEU A 352 1.45 18.55 3.51
C LEU A 352 2.94 18.36 3.20
N TYR A 353 3.41 19.04 2.16
CA TYR A 353 4.75 18.97 1.60
C TYR A 353 5.32 20.40 1.48
N PRO A 354 5.58 21.09 2.60
CA PRO A 354 6.01 22.49 2.60
C PRO A 354 7.42 22.70 2.02
N LYS A 355 8.19 21.63 1.79
CA LYS A 355 9.51 21.70 1.18
C LYS A 355 9.38 21.89 -0.34
N GLN A 356 10.18 22.79 -0.90
CA GLN A 356 10.08 23.28 -2.29
C GLN A 356 10.17 22.19 -3.38
N HIS A 357 10.72 21.02 -3.07
CA HIS A 357 11.04 19.99 -4.07
C HIS A 357 9.91 18.99 -4.37
N HIS A 358 8.74 19.11 -3.73
CA HIS A 358 7.67 18.11 -3.83
C HIS A 358 6.59 18.41 -4.91
N HIS A 359 6.68 19.49 -5.68
CA HIS A 359 5.63 19.84 -6.64
C HIS A 359 6.15 20.73 -7.80
N PRO A 360 5.49 20.79 -9.00
CA PRO A 360 5.97 21.51 -10.20
C PRO A 360 6.16 23.03 -10.09
N ARG A 361 6.06 23.62 -8.88
CA ARG A 361 6.21 25.05 -8.54
C ARG A 361 7.59 25.65 -8.84
N ASP A 362 8.44 24.89 -9.51
CA ASP A 362 9.79 25.31 -9.90
C ASP A 362 9.80 25.93 -11.32
N ARG A 363 8.62 26.13 -11.95
CA ARG A 363 8.53 26.78 -13.27
C ARG A 363 8.40 28.29 -13.11
N LYS A 364 9.50 28.95 -12.74
CA LYS A 364 9.63 30.42 -12.76
C LYS A 364 9.14 30.99 -14.10
N GLY A 365 8.10 31.84 -14.03
CA GLY A 365 7.65 32.73 -15.11
C GLY A 365 6.28 32.43 -15.73
N MET A 366 5.86 31.17 -15.84
CA MET A 366 4.54 30.80 -16.41
C MET A 366 3.46 30.58 -15.33
N GLU A 367 3.86 30.53 -14.06
CA GLU A 367 3.02 30.08 -12.95
C GLU A 367 2.15 31.16 -12.31
N GLU A 368 2.52 32.44 -12.31
CA GLU A 368 1.75 33.45 -11.53
C GLU A 368 0.33 33.67 -12.06
N ARG A 369 0.20 33.79 -13.39
CA ARG A 369 -1.10 34.01 -14.05
C ARG A 369 -2.01 32.79 -13.93
N LEU A 370 -1.46 31.60 -14.15
CA LEU A 370 -2.18 30.32 -13.98
C LEU A 370 -2.54 30.07 -12.52
N THR A 371 -1.65 30.38 -11.58
CA THR A 371 -1.92 30.27 -10.14
C THR A 371 -3.06 31.21 -9.73
N LYS A 372 -3.07 32.46 -10.22
CA LYS A 372 -4.17 33.40 -9.96
C LYS A 372 -5.50 32.89 -10.49
N MET A 373 -5.54 32.42 -11.74
CA MET A 373 -6.76 31.85 -12.33
C MET A 373 -7.26 30.62 -11.55
N TRP A 374 -6.36 29.72 -11.18
CA TRP A 374 -6.72 28.55 -10.37
C TRP A 374 -7.21 28.94 -8.98
N ASN A 375 -6.65 29.99 -8.36
CA ASN A 375 -7.10 30.44 -7.04
C ASN A 375 -8.58 30.84 -7.04
N GLU A 376 -9.03 31.64 -8.00
CA GLU A 376 -10.42 32.10 -8.07
C GLU A 376 -11.40 30.94 -8.30
N VAL A 377 -11.04 30.00 -9.20
CA VAL A 377 -11.84 28.81 -9.50
C VAL A 377 -11.91 27.88 -8.28
N ILE A 378 -10.77 27.63 -7.63
CA ILE A 378 -10.68 26.79 -6.43
C ILE A 378 -11.50 27.40 -5.29
N ASP A 379 -11.33 28.69 -5.02
CA ASP A 379 -12.03 29.35 -3.91
C ASP A 379 -13.54 29.34 -4.13
N THR A 380 -14.00 29.48 -5.38
CA THR A 380 -15.41 29.34 -5.74
C THR A 380 -15.91 27.91 -5.49
N ALA A 381 -15.15 26.90 -5.89
CA ALA A 381 -15.51 25.50 -5.68
C ALA A 381 -15.60 25.14 -4.19
N LEU A 382 -14.60 25.56 -3.39
CA LEU A 382 -14.58 25.29 -1.95
C LEU A 382 -15.71 26.00 -1.20
N LYS A 383 -16.08 27.21 -1.63
CA LYS A 383 -17.28 27.90 -1.11
C LYS A 383 -18.56 27.12 -1.41
N ARG A 384 -18.72 26.60 -2.63
CA ARG A 384 -19.89 25.78 -2.99
C ARG A 384 -19.97 24.49 -2.16
N GLU A 385 -18.84 23.81 -1.97
CA GLU A 385 -18.76 22.63 -1.11
C GLU A 385 -19.21 22.94 0.32
N GLN A 386 -18.82 24.10 0.86
CA GLN A 386 -19.20 24.56 2.19
C GLN A 386 -20.68 24.94 2.32
N ILE A 387 -21.31 25.41 1.25
CA ILE A 387 -22.74 25.78 1.24
C ILE A 387 -23.62 24.55 0.90
N GLY A 388 -23.03 23.46 0.37
CA GLY A 388 -23.74 22.22 0.04
C GLY A 388 -24.38 22.18 -1.34
N PHE A 389 -24.00 23.09 -2.25
CA PHE A 389 -24.48 23.08 -3.63
C PHE A 389 -23.56 22.26 -4.54
N TRP A 390 -24.04 21.09 -4.96
CA TRP A 390 -23.52 20.34 -6.12
C TRP A 390 -24.65 20.22 -7.15
N ASN A 391 -24.81 21.24 -7.99
CA ASN A 391 -25.60 21.20 -9.22
C ASN A 391 -24.82 21.89 -10.33
#